data_AF-A0A6V6YNQ8-F1
#
_entry.id   AF-A0A6V6YNQ8-F1
#
_cell.length_a   1.000
_cell.length_b   1.000
_cell.length_c   1.000
_cell.angle_alpha   90.00
_cell.angle_beta   90.00
_cell.angle_gamma   90.00
#
_symmetry.space_group_name_H-M   'P 1'
#
loop_
_entity.id
_entity.type
_entity.pdbx_description
1 polymer ?
#
loop_
_entity_poly.entity_id
_entity_poly.type
_entity_poly.pdbx_seq_one_letter_code
_entity_poly.pdbx_strand_id
1 'polypeptide(L)' 'MLLAMQLIKKSNLQIQIIALAVGYESASKFTAAFKKRFGKQPSQFR' A
#
# COMPACT_ATOMS: atom_id res chain seq x y z
N MET A 1 -7.39 4.22 0.29
CA MET A 1 -6.83 2.99 0.94
C MET A 1 -7.37 1.69 0.35
N LEU A 2 -8.68 1.55 0.10
CA LEU A 2 -9.25 0.33 -0.52
C LEU A 2 -8.64 0.03 -1.91
N LEU A 3 -8.44 1.07 -2.73
CA LEU A 3 -7.79 0.93 -4.04
C LEU A 3 -6.37 0.34 -3.94
N ALA A 4 -5.59 0.75 -2.94
CA ALA A 4 -4.25 0.20 -2.73
C ALA A 4 -4.28 -1.30 -2.40
N MET A 5 -5.23 -1.74 -1.57
CA MET A 5 -5.39 -3.16 -1.25
C MET A 5 -5.74 -3.97 -2.50
N GLN A 6 -6.61 -3.45 -3.36
CA GLN A 6 -6.92 -4.09 -4.63
C GLN A 6 -5.72 -4.14 -5.57
N LEU A 7 -4.94 -3.05 -5.66
CA LEU A 7 -3.72 -3.01 -6.47
C LEU A 7 -2.68 -4.02 -5.96
N ILE A 8 -2.48 -4.14 -4.65
CA ILE A 8 -1.56 -5.10 -4.04
C ILE A 8 -1.98 -6.55 -4.34
N LYS A 9 -3.28 -6.86 -4.22
CA LYS A 9 -3.82 -8.21 -4.48
C LYS A 9 -3.86 -8.58 -5.96
N LYS A 10 -4.18 -7.60 -6.82
CA LYS A 10 -4.50 -7.84 -8.23
C LYS A 10 -3.29 -7.60 -9.14
N SER A 11 -2.28 -6.86 -8.67
CA SER A 11 -1.10 -6.52 -9.45
C SER A 11 0.15 -6.61 -8.60
N ASN A 12 1.21 -7.19 -9.16
CA ASN A 12 2.51 -7.26 -8.51
C ASN A 12 3.27 -5.92 -8.58
N LEU A 13 2.56 -4.80 -8.44
CA LEU A 13 3.12 -3.45 -8.47
C LEU A 13 3.93 -3.21 -7.20
N GLN A 14 5.00 -2.41 -7.33
CA GLN A 14 5.78 -2.02 -6.16
C GLN A 14 4.94 -1.16 -5.23
N ILE A 15 5.07 -1.40 -3.92
CA ILE A 15 4.39 -0.61 -2.87
C ILE A 15 4.64 0.90 -3.03
N GLN A 16 5.81 1.28 -3.57
CA GLN A 16 6.15 2.67 -3.87
C GLN A 16 5.21 3.28 -4.91
N ILE A 17 4.93 2.56 -6.00
CA ILE A 17 4.01 3.00 -7.05
C ILE A 17 2.58 3.09 -6.51
N ILE A 18 2.18 2.12 -5.70
CA ILE A 18 0.85 2.09 -5.09
C ILE A 18 0.68 3.27 -4.12
N ALA A 19 1.72 3.58 -3.34
CA ALA A 19 1.75 4.74 -2.45
C ALA A 19 1.60 6.06 -3.22
N LEU A 20 2.36 6.23 -4.31
CA LEU A 20 2.22 7.39 -5.19
C LEU A 20 0.82 7.48 -5.81
N ALA A 21 0.26 6.36 -6.27
CA ALA A 21 -1.06 6.28 -6.87
C ALA A 21 -2.20 6.61 -5.89
N VAL A 22 -2.03 6.35 -4.59
CA VAL A 22 -3.01 6.75 -3.56
C VAL A 22 -2.75 8.13 -2.95
N GLY A 23 -1.81 8.90 -3.51
CA GLY A 23 -1.53 10.28 -3.08
C GLY A 23 -0.58 10.39 -1.88
N TYR A 24 0.21 9.36 -1.59
CA TYR A 24 1.28 9.44 -0.60
C TYR A 24 2.60 9.81 -1.27
N GLU A 25 3.29 10.77 -0.66
CA GLU A 25 4.63 11.21 -1.09
C GLU A 25 5.70 10.11 -0.94
N SER A 26 5.46 9.12 -0.08
CA SER A 26 6.45 8.08 0.21
C SER A 26 5.83 6.76 0.64
N ALA A 27 6.44 5.67 0.17
CA ALA A 27 6.06 4.30 0.51
C ALA A 27 6.12 4.03 2.03
N SER A 28 7.03 4.67 2.75
CA SER A 28 7.16 4.53 4.21
C SER A 28 5.96 5.10 4.96
N LYS A 29 5.53 6.33 4.62
CA LYS A 29 4.31 6.95 5.19
C LYS A 29 3.08 6.10 4.87
N PHE A 30 2.97 5.64 3.61
CA PHE A 30 1.90 4.75 3.18
C PHE A 30 1.91 3.44 3.99
N THR A 31 3.06 2.78 4.12
CA THR A 31 3.19 1.50 4.82
C THR A 31 2.84 1.63 6.29
N ALA A 32 3.25 2.70 6.96
CA ALA A 32 2.89 2.96 8.35
C ALA A 32 1.37 3.17 8.50
N ALA A 33 0.77 3.99 7.64
CA ALA A 33 -0.67 4.25 7.65
C ALA A 33 -1.49 3.00 7.27
N PHE A 34 -1.00 2.21 6.32
CA PHE A 34 -1.62 0.96 5.88
C PHE A 34 -1.56 -0.10 6.98
N LYS A 35 -0.40 -0.28 7.62
CA LYS A 35 -0.25 -1.15 8.79
C LYS A 35 -1.16 -0.73 9.93
N LYS A 36 -1.28 0.58 10.20
CA LYS A 36 -2.17 1.10 11.26
C LYS A 36 -3.65 0.83 10.96
N ARG A 37 -4.03 0.80 9.68
CA ARG A 37 -5.43 0.60 9.25
C ARG A 37 -5.82 -0.86 9.01
N PHE A 38 -4.89 -1.68 8.53
CA PHE A 38 -5.12 -3.09 8.15
C PHE A 38 -4.40 -4.09 9.06
N GLY A 39 -3.62 -3.64 10.04
CA GLY A 39 -2.85 -4.47 10.97
C GLY A 39 -1.59 -5.11 10.37
N LYS A 40 -1.53 -5.30 9.06
CA LYS A 40 -0.39 -5.89 8.34
C LYS A 40 0.18 -4.93 7.30
N GLN A 41 1.46 -5.11 6.99
CA GLN A 41 2.14 -4.34 5.96
C GLN A 41 1.64 -4.75 4.57
N PRO A 42 1.58 -3.82 3.61
CA PRO A 42 1.14 -4.12 2.25
C PRO A 42 2.01 -5.21 1.58
N SER A 43 3.30 -5.31 1.91
CA SER A 43 4.17 -6.40 1.44
C SER A 43 3.77 -7.79 1.94
N GLN A 44 3.04 -7.90 3.05
CA GLN A 44 2.50 -9.18 3.55
C GLN A 44 1.17 -9.57 2.91
N PHE A 45 0.49 -8.63 2.26
CA PHE A 45 -0.72 -8.89 1.48
C PHE A 45 -0.42 -9.20 0.02
N ARG A 46 0.86 -9.08 -0.37
CA ARG A 46 1.35 -9.45 -1.68
C ARG A 46 1.39 -10.97 -1.82
#